data_AF-A0A3F3HZF4-F1
#
_entry.id   AF-A0A3F3HZF4-F1
#
_cell.length_a   1.000
_cell.length_b   1.000
_cell.length_c   1.000
_cell.angle_alpha   90.00
_cell.angle_beta   90.00
_cell.angle_gamma   90.00
#
_symmetry.space_group_name_H-M   'P 1'
#
loop_
_entity.id
_entity.type
_entity.pdbx_description
1 polymer ?
#
loop_
_entity_poly.entity_id
_entity_poly.type
_entity_poly.pdbx_seq_one_letter_code
_entity_poly.pdbx_strand_id
1 'polypeptide(L)' 'MSIRLTKEDSLFILSQVEMPEGLRIKLKKNEALNEDEADDLRELCADKLPLVGFNSDYSVNWKGKRLEGLIDKLFIG' A
#
# COMPACT_ATOMS: atom_id res chain seq x y z
N MET A 1 -14.08 2.60 -9.71
CA MET A 1 -14.61 1.71 -8.65
C MET A 1 -14.20 2.24 -7.27
N SER A 2 -14.59 1.59 -6.16
CA SER A 2 -14.08 1.95 -4.81
C SER A 2 -13.51 0.73 -4.08
N ILE A 3 -12.28 0.82 -3.60
CA ILE A 3 -11.60 -0.25 -2.85
C ILE A 3 -11.67 0.05 -1.36
N ARG A 4 -11.83 -1.02 -0.55
CA ARG A 4 -11.73 -0.92 0.89
C ARG A 4 -10.66 -1.87 1.40
N LEU A 5 -9.64 -1.30 2.03
CA LEU A 5 -8.57 -2.07 2.65
C LEU A 5 -8.98 -2.61 4.01
N THR A 6 -8.30 -3.67 4.44
CA THR A 6 -8.44 -4.16 5.81
C THR A 6 -7.72 -3.21 6.78
N LYS A 7 -8.13 -3.19 8.05
CA LYS A 7 -7.46 -2.36 9.06
C LYS A 7 -5.97 -2.68 9.17
N GLU A 8 -5.60 -3.94 9.05
CA GLU A 8 -4.19 -4.35 9.13
C GLU A 8 -3.39 -3.84 7.93
N ASP A 9 -3.97 -3.93 6.73
CA ASP A 9 -3.37 -3.41 5.50
C ASP A 9 -3.16 -1.89 5.61
N SER A 10 -4.20 -1.16 6.05
CA SER A 10 -4.12 0.28 6.27
C SER A 10 -3.03 0.66 7.29
N LEU A 11 -2.94 -0.06 8.41
CA LEU A 11 -1.90 0.18 9.42
C LEU A 11 -0.49 -0.11 8.88
N PHE A 12 -0.33 -1.18 8.11
CA PHE A 12 0.94 -1.52 7.49
C PHE A 12 1.39 -0.42 6.54
N ILE A 13 0.52 0.01 5.62
CA ILE A 13 0.83 1.09 4.67
C ILE A 13 1.19 2.38 5.41
N LEU A 14 0.40 2.76 6.41
CA LEU A 14 0.66 3.95 7.25
C LEU A 14 2.02 3.93 7.96
N SER A 15 2.60 2.73 8.17
CA SER A 15 3.88 2.54 8.84
C SER A 15 5.08 2.45 7.89
N GLN A 16 4.87 2.01 6.64
CA GLN A 16 5.95 1.76 5.69
C GLN A 16 6.06 2.83 4.60
N VAL A 17 4.93 3.42 4.21
CA VAL A 17 4.82 4.29 3.05
C VAL A 17 4.58 5.73 3.50
N GLU A 18 5.32 6.66 2.93
CA GLU A 18 5.05 8.09 3.09
C GLU A 18 4.02 8.49 2.03
N MET A 19 3.00 9.24 2.44
CA MET A 19 1.86 9.57 1.59
C MET A 19 1.27 10.93 1.97
N PRO A 20 0.48 11.56 1.06
CA PRO A 20 -0.21 12.80 1.35
C PRO A 20 -1.16 12.69 2.55
N GLU A 21 -1.32 13.79 3.28
CA GLU A 21 -2.12 13.83 4.51
C GLU A 21 -3.59 13.43 4.28
N GLY A 22 -4.17 13.81 3.13
CA GLY A 22 -5.53 13.43 2.77
C GLY A 22 -5.73 11.91 2.68
N LEU A 23 -4.84 11.21 1.96
CA LEU A 23 -4.85 9.76 1.83
C LEU A 23 -4.62 9.07 3.18
N ARG A 24 -3.71 9.63 3.98
CA ARG A 24 -3.39 9.15 5.33
C ARG A 24 -4.60 9.19 6.26
N ILE A 25 -5.38 10.27 6.22
CA ILE A 25 -6.59 10.42 7.03
C ILE A 25 -7.64 9.38 6.62
N LYS A 26 -7.85 9.18 5.32
CA LYS A 26 -8.79 8.18 4.78
C LYS A 26 -8.43 6.76 5.23
N LEU A 27 -7.16 6.39 5.11
CA LEU A 27 -6.64 5.10 5.57
C LEU A 27 -6.82 4.91 7.08
N LYS A 28 -6.54 5.95 7.88
CA LYS A 28 -6.79 5.91 9.34
C LYS A 28 -8.26 5.72 9.69
N LYS A 29 -9.17 6.32 8.93
CA LYS A 29 -10.62 6.19 9.10
C LYS A 29 -11.18 4.90 8.48
N ASN A 30 -10.36 4.15 7.75
CA ASN A 30 -10.77 2.97 6.98
C ASN A 30 -11.93 3.27 6.02
N GLU A 31 -11.86 4.46 5.42
CA GLU A 31 -12.75 4.90 4.36
C GLU A 31 -12.44 4.16 3.05
N ALA A 32 -13.42 4.10 2.17
CA ALA A 32 -13.20 3.56 0.84
C ALA A 32 -12.35 4.54 0.02
N LEU A 33 -11.39 4.01 -0.72
CA LEU A 33 -10.58 4.75 -1.68
C LEU A 33 -11.30 4.71 -3.03
N ASN A 34 -11.29 5.82 -3.75
CA ASN A 34 -11.71 5.83 -5.14
C ASN A 34 -10.57 5.25 -6.03
N GLU A 35 -10.78 5.28 -7.35
CA GLU A 35 -9.84 4.68 -8.31
C GLU A 35 -8.50 5.41 -8.33
N ASP A 36 -8.54 6.73 -8.51
CA ASP A 36 -7.34 7.58 -8.48
C ASP A 36 -6.54 7.41 -7.18
N GLU A 37 -7.21 7.35 -6.02
CA GLU A 37 -6.58 7.16 -4.72
C GLU A 37 -6.01 5.76 -4.52
N ALA A 38 -6.64 4.74 -5.12
CA ALA A 38 -6.13 3.38 -5.09
C ALA A 38 -4.88 3.25 -5.97
N ASP A 39 -4.88 3.88 -7.15
CA ASP A 39 -3.73 3.93 -8.04
C ASP A 39 -2.57 4.72 -7.42
N ASP A 40 -2.83 5.90 -6.86
CA ASP A 40 -1.83 6.69 -6.12
C ASP A 40 -1.18 5.82 -5.01
N LEU A 41 -2.00 5.11 -4.23
CA LEU A 41 -1.51 4.25 -3.15
C LEU A 41 -0.72 3.06 -3.67
N ARG A 42 -1.12 2.51 -4.82
CA ARG A 42 -0.45 1.40 -5.49
C ARG A 42 0.93 1.82 -5.97
N GLU A 43 1.05 2.97 -6.61
CA GLU A 43 2.34 3.54 -7.04
C GLU A 43 3.26 3.74 -5.83
N LEU A 44 2.76 4.34 -4.75
CA LEU A 44 3.55 4.53 -3.53
C LEU A 44 4.02 3.19 -2.90
N CYS A 45 3.20 2.15 -2.96
CA CYS A 45 3.60 0.81 -2.52
C CYS A 45 4.65 0.18 -3.44
N ALA A 46 4.52 0.36 -4.76
CA ALA A 46 5.47 -0.11 -5.76
C ALA A 46 6.83 0.57 -5.62
N ASP A 47 6.85 1.88 -5.35
CA ASP A 47 8.07 2.65 -5.08
C ASP A 47 8.75 2.21 -3.78
N LYS A 48 7.96 1.82 -2.77
CA LYS A 48 8.50 1.34 -1.49
C LYS A 48 9.04 -0.08 -1.56
N LEU A 49 8.47 -0.94 -2.39
CA LEU A 49 8.84 -2.35 -2.52
C LEU A 49 10.35 -2.58 -2.73
N PRO A 50 11.05 -1.94 -3.68
CA PRO A 50 12.49 -2.14 -3.85
C PRO A 50 13.32 -1.63 -2.67
N LEU A 51 12.80 -0.71 -1.86
CA LEU A 51 13.52 -0.11 -0.74
C LEU A 51 13.49 -0.95 0.53
N VAL A 52 12.38 -1.66 0.79
CA VAL A 52 12.17 -2.39 2.06
C VAL A 52 11.71 -3.82 1.87
N GLY A 53 11.40 -4.24 0.64
CA GLY A 53 10.80 -5.53 0.33
C GLY A 53 11.79 -6.66 0.12
N PHE A 54 13.08 -6.37 0.07
CA PHE A 54 14.14 -7.36 -0.19
C PHE A 54 15.13 -7.43 0.98
N ASN A 55 15.66 -8.63 1.23
CA ASN A 55 16.80 -8.84 2.11
C ASN A 55 18.12 -8.58 1.34
N SER A 56 19.26 -8.62 2.03
CA SER A 56 20.58 -8.41 1.42
C SER A 56 20.95 -9.44 0.34
N ASP A 57 20.29 -10.60 0.32
CA ASP A 57 20.45 -11.65 -0.69
C ASP A 57 19.48 -11.50 -1.88
N TYR A 58 18.81 -10.35 -1.99
CA TYR A 58 17.77 -10.07 -3.00
C TYR A 58 16.54 -11.00 -2.90
N SER A 59 16.39 -11.77 -1.83
CA SER A 59 15.15 -12.52 -1.58
C SER A 59 14.05 -11.57 -1.09
N VAL A 60 12.82 -11.79 -1.57
CA VAL A 60 11.64 -11.06 -1.10
C VAL A 60 11.38 -11.41 0.37
N ASN A 61 11.35 -10.39 1.22
CA ASN A 61 11.09 -10.53 2.64
C ASN A 61 9.59 -10.43 2.96
N TRP A 62 9.22 -10.53 4.24
CA TRP A 62 7.81 -10.50 4.65
C TRP A 62 7.12 -9.16 4.35
N LYS A 63 7.85 -8.03 4.35
CA LYS A 63 7.31 -6.73 3.96
C LYS A 63 7.09 -6.68 2.46
N GLY A 64 8.02 -7.24 1.68
CA GLY A 64 7.93 -7.32 0.23
C GLY A 64 6.69 -8.10 -0.20
N LYS A 65 6.49 -9.30 0.34
CA LYS A 65 5.27 -10.09 0.09
C LYS A 65 3.99 -9.32 0.43
N ARG A 66 4.02 -8.55 1.52
CA ARG A 66 2.86 -7.75 1.95
C ARG A 66 2.62 -6.57 1.02
N LEU A 67 3.66 -5.88 0.57
CA LEU A 67 3.57 -4.78 -0.41
C LEU A 67 3.10 -5.30 -1.78
N GLU A 68 3.63 -6.43 -2.27
CA GLU A 68 3.16 -7.06 -3.51
C GLU A 68 1.67 -7.40 -3.44
N GLY A 69 1.22 -8.00 -2.33
CA GLY A 69 -0.20 -8.30 -2.14
C GLY A 69 -1.09 -7.05 -2.04
N LEU A 70 -0.54 -5.92 -1.58
CA LEU A 70 -1.26 -4.64 -1.56
C LEU A 70 -1.35 -4.02 -2.96
N ILE A 71 -0.26 -4.08 -3.73
CA ILE A 71 -0.22 -3.59 -5.12
C ILE A 71 -1.24 -4.35 -5.97
N ASP A 72 -1.35 -5.66 -5.78
CA ASP A 72 -2.33 -6.52 -6.46
C ASP A 72 -3.77 -6.18 -6.03
N LYS A 73 -4.01 -6.03 -4.71
CA LYS A 73 -5.32 -5.63 -4.19
C LYS A 73 -5.78 -4.25 -4.66
N LEU A 74 -4.83 -3.32 -4.84
CA LEU A 74 -5.10 -1.93 -5.25
C LEU A 74 -5.22 -1.78 -6.75
N PHE A 75 -4.91 -2.82 -7.54
CA PHE A 75 -5.08 -2.78 -8.98
C PHE A 75 -6.57 -2.86 -9.34
N ILE A 76 -7.12 -1.73 -9.79
CA ILE A 76 -8.46 -1.64 -10.37
C ILE A 76 -8.28 -1.63 -11.89
N GLY A 77 -8.85 -2.61 -12.57
CA GLY A 77 -8.85 -2.72 -14.04
C GLY A 77 -10.24 -3.06 -14.56
#